data_AF-A0A397BN11-F1
#
_entry.id   AF-A0A397BN11-F1
#
_cell.length_a   1.000
_cell.length_b   1.000
_cell.length_c   1.000
_cell.angle_alpha   90.00
_cell.angle_beta   90.00
_cell.angle_gamma   90.00
#
_symmetry.space_group_name_H-M   'P 1'
#
loop_
_entity.id
_entity.type
_entity.pdbx_description
1 polymer ?
#
loop_
_entity_poly.entity_id
_entity_poly.type
_entity_poly.pdbx_seq_one_letter_code
_entity_poly.pdbx_strand_id
1 'polypeptide(L)'
;MTISDRSNASSSSISFHSPTALLSSLPEDSKMAPPDKRMQLQLLTIAGLVVFFLGIAIPFTLTQAASETKVHGYQVLYSTPSKPDTIVLNTVISSISTETYELVMTTTIVDIPKRLASNDTLYKPFRVQVGPGAIVITPNITNLKVPLITKIPLVKGSTAWYPFDKYLTAVETEAFVGTSPFMGQKAEAIDVAVVVKTPEDFNW
;
A
#
# COMPACT_ATOMS: atom_id res chain seq x y z
N MET A 1 26.13 -82.76 -78.50
CA MET A 1 25.23 -82.38 -79.60
C MET A 1 24.50 -81.12 -79.13
N THR A 2 25.07 -79.93 -79.39
CA THR A 2 24.68 -78.96 -80.46
C THR A 2 23.24 -78.47 -80.27
N ILE A 3 22.96 -77.18 -80.00
CA ILE A 3 22.80 -76.02 -80.91
C ILE A 3 21.94 -75.01 -80.12
N SER A 4 21.97 -73.68 -80.18
CA SER A 4 22.72 -72.65 -80.91
C SER A 4 22.19 -71.28 -80.45
N ASP A 5 23.01 -70.25 -80.58
CA ASP A 5 22.66 -68.83 -80.53
C ASP A 5 21.47 -68.42 -81.44
N ARG A 6 20.74 -67.38 -81.02
CA ARG A 6 20.38 -66.29 -81.94
C ARG A 6 20.05 -64.98 -81.21
N SER A 7 20.80 -63.96 -81.59
CA SER A 7 20.64 -62.53 -81.34
C SER A 7 19.62 -61.86 -82.27
N ASN A 8 18.97 -60.77 -81.81
CA ASN A 8 18.82 -59.46 -82.50
C ASN A 8 17.78 -58.58 -81.76
N ALA A 9 18.19 -57.43 -81.21
CA ALA A 9 18.14 -56.08 -81.81
C ALA A 9 16.71 -55.46 -81.77
N SER A 10 16.39 -54.63 -80.76
CA SER A 10 16.55 -53.16 -80.69
C SER A 10 15.26 -52.40 -81.07
N SER A 11 14.71 -51.60 -80.15
CA SER A 11 14.39 -50.18 -80.39
C SER A 11 13.61 -49.57 -79.21
N SER A 12 14.07 -48.38 -78.87
CA SER A 12 13.56 -47.44 -77.89
C SER A 12 12.16 -46.90 -78.20
N SER A 13 11.35 -46.71 -77.17
CA SER A 13 10.44 -45.55 -77.14
C SER A 13 10.36 -45.00 -75.71
N ILE A 14 11.04 -43.87 -75.51
CA ILE A 14 10.71 -42.92 -74.46
C ILE A 14 9.54 -42.12 -75.03
N SER A 15 8.37 -42.17 -74.39
CA SER A 15 7.31 -41.19 -74.59
C SER A 15 6.98 -40.52 -73.26
N PHE A 16 7.05 -39.20 -73.29
CA PHE A 16 6.76 -38.30 -72.19
C PHE A 16 5.26 -37.99 -72.08
N HIS A 17 4.86 -37.67 -70.84
CA HIS A 17 3.66 -36.95 -70.37
C HIS A 17 2.44 -37.76 -69.90
N SER A 18 2.28 -37.80 -68.57
CA SER A 18 1.24 -37.01 -67.89
C SER A 18 1.53 -36.85 -66.39
N PRO A 19 1.66 -35.63 -65.84
CA PRO A 19 1.84 -35.40 -64.41
C PRO A 19 0.48 -35.46 -63.72
N THR A 20 -0.08 -36.66 -63.55
CA THR A 20 -1.39 -36.82 -62.88
C THR A 20 -1.40 -37.97 -61.88
N ALA A 21 -0.23 -38.51 -61.53
CA ALA A 21 -0.08 -39.57 -60.54
C ALA A 21 0.57 -39.09 -59.22
N LEU A 22 0.55 -37.79 -58.93
CA LEU A 22 1.03 -37.21 -57.66
C LEU A 22 -0.05 -36.43 -56.90
N LEU A 23 -1.32 -36.83 -57.01
CA LEU A 23 -2.43 -36.18 -56.27
C LEU A 23 -3.39 -37.17 -55.58
N SER A 24 -2.95 -38.39 -55.25
CA SER A 24 -3.77 -39.36 -54.51
C SER A 24 -3.17 -39.84 -53.17
N SER A 25 -2.20 -39.13 -52.62
CA SER A 25 -1.81 -39.31 -51.22
C SER A 25 -1.76 -37.96 -50.50
N LEU A 26 -2.91 -37.28 -50.51
CA LEU A 26 -3.28 -36.47 -49.36
C LEU A 26 -3.61 -37.46 -48.24
N PRO A 27 -2.84 -37.54 -47.14
CA PRO A 27 -3.44 -37.99 -45.90
C PRO A 27 -4.41 -36.87 -45.50
N GLU A 28 -5.68 -37.14 -45.79
CA GLU A 28 -6.84 -36.62 -45.09
C GLU A 28 -6.57 -36.58 -43.59
N ASP A 29 -7.03 -35.48 -42.98
CA ASP A 29 -7.17 -35.32 -41.54
C ASP A 29 -5.87 -35.38 -40.72
N SER A 30 -5.26 -34.20 -40.55
CA SER A 30 -4.61 -33.87 -39.29
C SER A 30 -5.65 -33.81 -38.17
N LYS A 31 -6.18 -34.98 -37.78
CA LYS A 31 -6.81 -35.14 -36.47
C LYS A 31 -5.73 -34.81 -35.46
N MET A 32 -5.77 -33.59 -34.92
CA MET A 32 -5.02 -33.22 -33.73
C MET A 32 -5.14 -34.39 -32.76
N ALA A 33 -4.01 -35.02 -32.43
CA ALA A 33 -3.99 -36.06 -31.43
C ALA A 33 -4.77 -35.54 -30.20
N PRO A 34 -5.71 -36.32 -29.64
CA PRO A 34 -6.50 -35.85 -28.51
C PRO A 34 -5.53 -35.32 -27.46
N PRO A 35 -5.74 -34.09 -26.94
CA PRO A 35 -4.74 -33.46 -26.09
C PRO A 35 -4.44 -34.43 -24.95
N ASP A 36 -3.16 -34.68 -24.70
CA ASP A 36 -2.76 -35.63 -23.68
C ASP A 36 -3.46 -35.25 -22.37
N LYS A 37 -4.28 -36.17 -21.83
CA LYS A 37 -5.11 -35.91 -20.65
C LYS A 37 -4.25 -35.45 -19.47
N ARG A 38 -2.97 -35.86 -19.43
CA ARG A 38 -1.98 -35.41 -18.45
C ARG A 38 -1.62 -33.94 -18.65
N MET A 39 -1.42 -33.51 -19.89
CA MET A 39 -1.13 -32.12 -20.25
C MET A 39 -2.35 -31.21 -19.98
N GLN A 40 -3.57 -31.68 -20.26
CA GLN A 40 -4.79 -30.92 -19.92
C GLN A 40 -4.96 -30.74 -18.41
N LEU A 41 -4.69 -31.79 -17.62
CA LEU A 41 -4.79 -31.72 -16.16
C LEU A 41 -3.73 -30.78 -15.56
N GLN A 42 -2.51 -30.80 -16.09
CA GLN A 42 -1.45 -29.88 -15.70
C GLN A 42 -1.80 -28.43 -16.05
N LEU A 43 -2.34 -28.19 -17.25
CA LEU A 43 -2.76 -26.86 -17.68
C LEU A 43 -3.90 -26.32 -16.82
N LEU A 44 -4.87 -27.17 -16.44
CA LEU A 44 -5.94 -26.81 -15.52
C LEU A 44 -5.39 -26.45 -14.14
N THR A 45 -4.42 -27.22 -13.64
CA THR A 45 -3.79 -26.98 -12.34
C THR A 45 -3.01 -25.66 -12.35
N ILE A 46 -2.22 -25.42 -13.40
CA ILE A 46 -1.48 -24.17 -13.59
C ILE A 46 -2.45 -23.00 -13.71
N ALA A 47 -3.52 -23.12 -14.49
CA ALA A 47 -4.53 -22.08 -14.62
C ALA A 47 -5.19 -21.76 -13.27
N GLY A 48 -5.53 -22.79 -12.47
CA GLY A 48 -6.05 -22.60 -11.11
C GLY A 48 -5.06 -21.87 -10.21
N LEU A 49 -3.78 -22.22 -10.28
CA LEU A 49 -2.72 -21.59 -9.49
C LEU A 49 -2.50 -20.14 -9.92
N VAL A 50 -2.54 -19.85 -11.22
CA VAL A 50 -2.44 -18.49 -11.76
C VAL A 50 -3.64 -17.65 -11.35
N VAL A 51 -4.87 -18.18 -11.42
CA VAL A 51 -6.08 -17.46 -10.97
C VAL A 51 -6.01 -17.17 -9.46
N PHE A 52 -5.56 -18.13 -8.67
CA PHE A 52 -5.34 -17.93 -7.23
C PHE A 52 -4.28 -16.85 -6.96
N PHE A 53 -3.16 -16.92 -7.69
CA PHE A 53 -2.06 -15.97 -7.52
C PHE A 53 -2.48 -14.56 -7.95
N LEU A 54 -3.18 -14.41 -9.09
CA LEU A 54 -3.71 -13.13 -9.55
C LEU A 54 -4.81 -12.61 -8.61
N GLY A 55 -5.66 -13.50 -8.11
CA GLY A 55 -6.72 -13.18 -7.16
C GLY A 55 -6.19 -12.62 -5.82
N ILE A 56 -4.95 -12.94 -5.45
CA ILE A 56 -4.28 -12.39 -4.26
C ILE A 56 -3.37 -11.20 -4.62
N ALA A 57 -2.61 -11.31 -5.72
CA ALA A 57 -1.62 -10.31 -6.11
C ALA A 57 -2.26 -8.99 -6.56
N ILE A 58 -3.40 -9.03 -7.26
CA ILE A 58 -4.10 -7.83 -7.71
C ILE A 58 -4.63 -7.01 -6.51
N PRO A 59 -5.42 -7.56 -5.57
CA PRO A 59 -5.87 -6.77 -4.43
C PRO A 59 -4.69 -6.31 -3.56
N PHE A 60 -3.64 -7.13 -3.41
CA PHE A 60 -2.44 -6.75 -2.67
C PHE A 60 -1.72 -5.55 -3.30
N THR A 61 -1.48 -5.57 -4.62
CA THR A 61 -0.82 -4.46 -5.33
C THR A 61 -1.69 -3.20 -5.36
N LEU A 62 -3.02 -3.34 -5.52
CA LEU A 62 -3.95 -2.21 -5.42
C LEU A 62 -3.96 -1.59 -4.01
N THR A 63 -3.90 -2.40 -2.95
CA THR A 63 -3.80 -1.88 -1.58
C THR A 63 -2.47 -1.18 -1.31
N GLN A 64 -1.36 -1.64 -1.90
CA GLN A 64 -0.08 -0.96 -1.78
C GLN A 64 0.00 0.33 -2.61
N ALA A 65 -0.58 0.34 -3.81
CA ALA A 65 -0.61 1.51 -4.69
C ALA A 65 -1.43 2.67 -4.10
N ALA A 66 -2.49 2.38 -3.33
CA ALA A 66 -3.24 3.40 -2.60
C ALA A 66 -2.42 4.14 -1.52
N SER A 67 -1.22 3.64 -1.18
CA SER A 67 -0.31 4.25 -0.20
C SER A 67 0.63 5.32 -0.80
N GLU A 68 0.27 5.95 -1.92
CA GLU A 68 1.11 6.93 -2.64
C GLU A 68 1.19 8.33 -2.00
N THR A 69 0.49 8.61 -0.89
CA THR A 69 0.71 9.82 -0.07
C THR A 69 1.94 9.69 0.83
N LYS A 70 3.10 9.44 0.22
CA LYS A 70 4.38 9.18 0.89
C LYS A 70 5.14 10.49 1.13
N VAL A 71 5.51 10.74 2.38
CA VAL A 71 6.40 11.84 2.74
C VAL A 71 7.46 11.32 3.71
N HIS A 72 8.69 11.12 3.22
CA HIS A 72 9.88 10.75 4.01
C HIS A 72 9.75 9.45 4.83
N GLY A 73 9.25 8.36 4.23
CA GLY A 73 9.11 7.05 4.92
C GLY A 73 7.92 6.99 5.89
N TYR A 74 7.05 7.98 5.86
CA TYR A 74 5.79 8.00 6.58
C TYR A 74 4.61 8.04 5.61
N GLN A 75 3.58 7.26 5.93
CA GLN A 75 2.28 7.33 5.30
C GLN A 75 1.42 8.37 6.03
N VAL A 76 0.86 9.33 5.29
CA VAL A 76 -0.09 10.30 5.85
C VAL A 76 -1.47 9.64 5.97
N LEU A 77 -1.95 9.49 7.20
CA LEU A 77 -3.26 8.90 7.50
C LEU A 77 -4.38 9.95 7.49
N TYR A 78 -4.06 11.16 7.94
CA TYR A 78 -5.02 12.25 8.03
C TYR A 78 -4.32 13.59 7.96
N SER A 79 -4.95 14.58 7.33
CA SER A 79 -4.44 15.95 7.29
C SER A 79 -5.59 16.94 7.22
N THR A 80 -5.56 17.94 8.08
CA THR A 80 -6.45 19.11 8.01
C THR A 80 -5.72 20.25 7.29
N PRO A 81 -6.37 21.00 6.39
CA PRO A 81 -5.74 22.17 5.77
C PRO A 81 -5.39 23.22 6.81
N SER A 82 -4.17 23.78 6.74
CA SER A 82 -3.77 24.90 7.57
C SER A 82 -4.43 26.19 7.08
N LYS A 83 -4.99 26.97 8.01
CA LYS A 83 -5.50 28.32 7.76
C LYS A 83 -4.57 29.35 8.40
N PRO A 84 -4.59 30.62 7.94
CA PRO A 84 -3.97 31.70 8.68
C PRO A 84 -4.50 31.70 10.12
N ASP A 85 -3.61 31.86 11.11
CA ASP A 85 -3.95 31.89 12.53
C ASP A 85 -4.26 30.52 13.19
N THR A 86 -3.80 29.41 12.60
CA THR A 86 -3.91 28.06 13.18
C THR A 86 -2.62 27.61 13.87
N ILE A 87 -2.73 26.78 14.91
CA ILE A 87 -1.59 25.98 15.40
C ILE A 87 -1.47 24.75 14.51
N VAL A 88 -0.28 24.52 13.96
CA VAL A 88 -0.01 23.35 13.11
C VAL A 88 0.69 22.28 13.94
N LEU A 89 0.07 21.10 14.01
CA LEU A 89 0.57 19.95 14.73
C LEU A 89 0.97 18.85 13.75
N ASN A 90 2.16 18.30 13.94
CA ASN A 90 2.60 17.08 13.28
C ASN A 90 2.59 15.95 14.30
N THR A 91 1.78 14.93 14.02
CA THR A 91 1.54 13.80 14.91
C THR A 91 1.96 12.52 14.22
N VAL A 92 2.81 11.74 14.89
CA VAL A 92 3.30 10.45 14.40
C VAL A 92 2.81 9.37 15.33
N ILE A 93 2.16 8.34 14.79
CA ILE A 93 1.87 7.11 15.50
C ILE A 93 3.20 6.35 15.64
N SER A 94 3.71 6.21 16.85
CA SER A 94 5.06 5.70 17.10
C SER A 94 5.08 4.22 17.46
N SER A 95 4.05 3.69 18.11
CA SER A 95 3.90 2.26 18.35
C SER A 95 2.46 1.87 18.69
N ILE A 96 2.16 0.57 18.56
CA ILE A 96 0.92 -0.04 19.07
C ILE A 96 1.34 -1.19 19.97
N SER A 97 0.86 -1.17 21.22
CA SER A 97 1.10 -2.22 22.20
C SER A 97 0.00 -3.26 22.13
N THR A 98 0.37 -4.51 21.82
CA THR A 98 -0.56 -5.64 21.81
C THR A 98 -0.89 -6.14 23.23
N GLU A 99 -0.03 -5.82 24.20
CA GLU A 99 -0.21 -6.19 25.61
C GLU A 99 -1.18 -5.24 26.33
N THR A 100 -1.00 -3.93 26.13
CA THR A 100 -1.80 -2.91 26.82
C THR A 100 -2.98 -2.39 26.00
N TYR A 101 -3.10 -2.79 24.73
CA TYR A 101 -4.13 -2.29 23.80
C TYR A 101 -4.12 -0.76 23.67
N GLU A 102 -2.92 -0.18 23.67
CA GLU A 102 -2.69 1.27 23.57
C GLU A 102 -1.85 1.60 22.33
N LEU A 103 -2.24 2.68 21.67
CA LEU A 103 -1.50 3.30 20.58
C LEU A 103 -0.73 4.50 21.14
N VAL A 104 0.56 4.56 20.87
CA VAL A 104 1.44 5.66 21.28
C VAL A 104 1.55 6.66 20.13
N MET A 105 1.29 7.93 20.42
CA MET A 105 1.39 9.04 19.48
C MET A 105 2.40 10.04 20.01
N THR A 106 3.21 10.59 19.11
CA THR A 106 4.12 11.69 19.39
C THR A 106 3.68 12.90 18.56
N THR A 107 3.21 13.95 19.23
CA THR A 107 2.78 15.20 18.60
C THR A 107 3.80 16.30 18.83
N THR A 108 4.17 17.01 17.77
CA THR A 108 5.08 18.15 17.80
C THR A 108 4.40 19.37 17.20
N ILE A 109 4.66 20.55 17.78
CA ILE A 109 4.20 21.82 17.23
C ILE A 109 5.15 22.22 16.09
N VAL A 110 4.59 22.43 14.89
CA VAL A 110 5.33 22.82 13.69
C VAL A 110 5.29 24.32 13.49
N ASP A 111 4.10 24.91 13.64
CA ASP A 111 3.87 26.33 13.45
C ASP A 111 2.90 26.87 14.50
N ILE A 112 3.12 28.13 14.88
CA ILE A 112 2.36 28.84 15.91
C ILE A 112 1.83 30.12 15.29
N PRO A 113 0.56 30.46 15.50
CA PRO A 113 -0.01 31.67 14.94
C PRO A 113 0.70 32.92 15.46
N LYS A 114 0.89 33.90 14.56
CA LYS A 114 1.61 35.15 14.84
C LYS A 114 1.04 35.98 16.00
N ARG A 115 -0.24 35.78 16.34
CA ARG A 115 -0.88 36.43 17.49
C ARG A 115 -0.36 35.91 18.84
N LEU A 116 0.23 34.71 18.86
CA LEU A 116 0.75 34.07 20.06
C LEU A 116 2.28 34.15 20.15
N ALA A 117 2.98 34.12 19.01
CA ALA A 117 4.44 34.16 18.95
C ALA A 117 4.98 34.97 17.76
N SER A 118 6.17 35.53 17.92
CA SER A 118 6.99 36.07 16.83
C SER A 118 8.45 35.73 17.06
N ASN A 119 9.15 35.25 16.04
CA ASN A 119 10.59 34.98 16.04
C ASN A 119 11.09 34.40 17.38
N ASP A 120 10.59 33.21 17.72
CA ASP A 120 10.92 32.43 18.93
C ASP A 120 10.52 33.02 20.29
N THR A 121 9.87 34.19 20.30
CA THR A 121 9.31 34.78 21.52
C THR A 121 7.81 34.60 21.59
N LEU A 122 7.35 34.03 22.71
CA LEU A 122 5.92 33.83 22.98
C LEU A 122 5.36 35.02 23.75
N TYR A 123 4.29 35.62 23.23
CA TYR A 123 3.59 36.75 23.85
C TYR A 123 2.55 36.32 24.89
N LYS A 124 1.86 35.21 24.60
CA LYS A 124 0.78 34.69 25.44
C LYS A 124 0.98 33.19 25.64
N PRO A 125 0.87 32.68 26.88
CA PRO A 125 0.86 31.25 27.09
C PRO A 125 -0.34 30.64 26.36
N PHE A 126 -0.20 29.41 25.90
CA PHE A 126 -1.28 28.64 25.33
C PHE A 126 -1.13 27.18 25.70
N ARG A 127 -2.21 26.42 25.59
CA ARG A 127 -2.26 25.00 25.87
C ARG A 127 -2.67 24.26 24.61
N VAL A 128 -2.04 23.11 24.38
CA VAL A 128 -2.46 22.13 23.37
C VAL A 128 -2.77 20.84 24.10
N GLN A 129 -3.93 20.27 23.80
CA GLN A 129 -4.40 18.99 24.31
C GLN A 129 -4.56 18.03 23.13
N VAL A 130 -4.04 16.81 23.28
CA VAL A 130 -4.14 15.72 22.30
C VAL A 130 -4.52 14.46 23.06
N GLY A 131 -5.77 14.03 22.94
CA GLY A 131 -6.36 12.97 23.75
C GLY A 131 -6.19 13.27 25.25
N PRO A 132 -5.61 12.35 26.05
CA PRO A 132 -5.42 12.55 27.48
C PRO A 132 -4.19 13.42 27.81
N GLY A 133 -3.27 13.63 26.86
CA GLY A 133 -2.07 14.43 27.10
C GLY A 133 -2.32 15.90 26.82
N ALA A 134 -1.64 16.75 27.58
CA ALA A 134 -1.64 18.18 27.33
C ALA A 134 -0.26 18.77 27.58
N ILE A 135 0.08 19.78 26.81
CA ILE A 135 1.26 20.60 26.98
C ILE A 135 0.85 22.06 27.14
N VAL A 136 1.49 22.75 28.07
CA VAL A 136 1.33 24.19 28.26
C VAL A 136 2.61 24.86 27.78
N ILE A 137 2.47 25.72 26.78
CA ILE A 137 3.56 26.51 26.23
C ILE A 137 3.53 27.88 26.91
N THR A 138 4.61 28.21 27.61
CA THR A 138 4.78 29.47 28.32
C THR A 138 5.97 30.24 27.76
N PRO A 139 6.08 31.56 27.98
CA PRO A 139 7.22 32.35 27.49
C PRO A 139 8.58 31.89 28.03
N ASN A 140 8.61 31.08 29.09
CA ASN A 140 9.83 30.55 29.69
C ASN A 140 10.35 29.29 28.98
N ILE A 141 9.58 28.70 28.07
CA ILE A 141 10.03 27.53 27.30
C ILE A 141 11.03 27.97 26.23
N THR A 142 12.22 27.38 26.28
CA THR A 142 13.31 27.66 25.32
C THR A 142 13.19 26.85 24.03
N ASN A 143 12.36 25.81 24.00
CA ASN A 143 12.12 24.98 22.83
C ASN A 143 10.62 24.81 22.57
N LEU A 144 10.11 25.46 21.54
CA LEU A 144 8.70 25.39 21.17
C LEU A 144 8.31 24.07 20.49
N LYS A 145 9.28 23.25 20.08
CA LYS A 145 9.09 21.96 19.41
C LYS A 145 9.12 20.77 20.37
N VAL A 146 8.71 20.97 21.63
CA VAL A 146 8.68 19.88 22.62
C VAL A 146 7.69 18.81 22.17
N PRO A 147 8.09 17.53 22.11
CA PRO A 147 7.19 16.45 21.77
C PRO A 147 6.23 16.17 22.93
N LEU A 148 4.94 16.11 22.62
CA LEU A 148 3.90 15.58 23.48
C LEU A 148 3.68 14.10 23.15
N ILE A 149 3.99 13.21 24.08
CA ILE A 149 3.76 11.77 23.94
C ILE A 149 2.43 11.42 24.60
N THR A 150 1.52 10.83 23.85
CA THR A 150 0.18 10.43 24.32
C THR A 150 -0.05 8.95 24.08
N LYS A 151 -0.69 8.31 25.07
CA LYS A 151 -1.18 6.93 24.95
C LYS A 151 -2.68 6.98 24.74
N ILE A 152 -3.14 6.38 23.65
CA ILE A 152 -4.55 6.37 23.27
C ILE A 152 -5.05 4.93 23.29
N PRO A 153 -6.08 4.60 24.08
CA PRO A 153 -6.64 3.27 24.07
C PRO A 153 -7.32 2.96 22.73
N LEU A 154 -7.28 1.69 22.33
CA LEU A 154 -8.04 1.21 21.18
C LEU A 154 -9.53 1.09 21.55
N VAL A 155 -10.40 1.69 20.75
CA VAL A 155 -11.86 1.70 20.97
C VAL A 155 -12.48 0.40 20.43
N LYS A 156 -11.96 -0.10 19.31
CA LYS A 156 -12.44 -1.33 18.67
C LYS A 156 -11.32 -1.96 17.83
N GLY A 157 -11.29 -3.28 17.79
CA GLY A 157 -10.31 -4.07 17.03
C GLY A 157 -9.71 -5.17 17.88
N SER A 158 -9.04 -6.11 17.25
CA SER A 158 -8.21 -7.13 17.90
C SER A 158 -6.77 -6.89 17.48
N THR A 159 -5.80 -7.09 18.37
CA THR A 159 -4.36 -7.03 18.08
C THR A 159 -3.75 -8.41 17.78
N ALA A 160 -4.59 -9.44 17.66
CA ALA A 160 -4.16 -10.84 17.62
C ALA A 160 -3.50 -11.27 16.29
N TRP A 161 -3.76 -10.56 15.19
CA TRP A 161 -3.30 -10.81 13.83
C TRP A 161 -2.58 -9.59 13.23
N TYR A 162 -1.99 -8.73 14.05
CA TYR A 162 -1.10 -7.67 13.58
C TYR A 162 -0.01 -8.23 12.64
N PRO A 163 0.28 -7.60 11.48
CA PRO A 163 -0.14 -6.27 11.02
C PRO A 163 -1.43 -6.23 10.18
N PHE A 164 -2.18 -7.34 10.06
CA PHE A 164 -3.35 -7.42 9.18
C PHE A 164 -4.64 -6.89 9.80
N ASP A 165 -4.63 -6.70 11.12
CA ASP A 165 -5.78 -6.22 11.88
C ASP A 165 -6.08 -4.73 11.67
N LYS A 166 -7.37 -4.40 11.76
CA LYS A 166 -7.85 -3.02 11.71
C LYS A 166 -8.30 -2.58 13.09
N TYR A 167 -7.89 -1.37 13.45
CA TYR A 167 -8.18 -0.77 14.74
C TYR A 167 -8.91 0.56 14.55
N LEU A 168 -9.81 0.85 15.49
CA LEU A 168 -10.47 2.13 15.59
C LEU A 168 -10.05 2.79 16.89
N THR A 169 -9.62 4.04 16.80
CA THR A 169 -9.29 4.89 17.92
C THR A 169 -9.91 6.26 17.72
N ALA A 170 -10.12 7.00 18.81
CA ALA A 170 -10.64 8.35 18.79
C ALA A 170 -9.66 9.26 19.53
N VAL A 171 -9.26 10.34 18.87
CA VAL A 171 -8.33 11.33 19.41
C VAL A 171 -8.94 12.71 19.22
N GLU A 172 -9.22 13.37 20.33
CA GLU A 172 -9.66 14.76 20.35
C GLU A 172 -8.44 15.67 20.47
N THR A 173 -8.39 16.72 19.66
CA THR A 173 -7.29 17.68 19.68
C THR A 173 -7.84 19.07 19.80
N GLU A 174 -7.40 19.79 20.83
CA GLU A 174 -7.89 21.12 21.15
C GLU A 174 -6.72 22.03 21.55
N ALA A 175 -6.85 23.32 21.27
CA ALA A 175 -5.90 24.31 21.74
C ALA A 175 -6.62 25.55 22.27
N PHE A 176 -6.06 26.14 23.32
CA PHE A 176 -6.65 27.27 24.02
C PHE A 176 -5.58 28.30 24.39
N VAL A 177 -5.93 29.59 24.34
CA VAL A 177 -5.10 30.66 24.89
C VAL A 177 -5.15 30.62 26.41
N GLY A 178 -3.98 30.77 27.05
CA GLY A 178 -3.81 30.72 28.49
C GLY A 178 -3.80 29.32 29.09
N THR A 179 -3.85 29.26 30.41
CA THR A 179 -3.98 28.03 31.23
C THR A 179 -5.42 27.79 31.70
N SER A 180 -6.35 28.53 31.10
CA SER A 180 -7.64 28.95 31.65
C SER A 180 -8.70 27.88 31.95
N PRO A 181 -8.87 26.76 31.20
CA PRO A 181 -10.07 25.93 31.41
C PRO A 181 -10.14 25.22 32.78
N PHE A 182 -9.04 25.14 33.54
CA PHE A 182 -9.05 24.61 34.92
C PHE A 182 -9.20 25.69 36.00
N MET A 183 -9.06 26.97 35.65
CA MET A 183 -9.17 28.10 36.58
C MET A 183 -10.51 28.82 36.49
N GLY A 184 -11.50 28.24 35.78
CA GLY A 184 -12.85 28.80 35.66
C GLY A 184 -12.95 30.04 34.77
N GLN A 185 -11.88 30.38 34.03
CA GLN A 185 -11.89 31.47 33.08
C GLN A 185 -12.46 31.01 31.72
N LYS A 186 -13.03 31.94 30.96
CA LYS A 186 -13.53 31.65 29.61
C LYS A 186 -12.34 31.24 28.73
N ALA A 187 -12.38 30.04 28.16
CA ALA A 187 -11.34 29.57 27.27
C ALA A 187 -11.49 30.23 25.90
N GLU A 188 -10.43 30.86 25.41
CA GLU A 188 -10.34 31.34 24.02
C GLU A 188 -9.75 30.20 23.18
N ALA A 189 -10.57 29.59 22.33
CA ALA A 189 -10.15 28.48 21.47
C ALA A 189 -9.21 28.96 20.35
N ILE A 190 -8.24 28.12 20.00
CA ILE A 190 -7.32 28.32 18.89
C ILE A 190 -7.60 27.20 17.87
N ASP A 191 -7.77 27.58 16.61
CA ASP A 191 -7.95 26.58 15.55
C ASP A 191 -6.67 25.74 15.40
N VAL A 192 -6.86 24.43 15.24
CA VAL A 192 -5.76 23.47 15.11
C VAL A 192 -5.81 22.80 13.75
N ALA A 193 -4.67 22.78 13.06
CA ALA A 193 -4.45 21.97 11.88
C ALA A 193 -3.56 20.78 12.25
N VAL A 194 -4.03 19.55 12.01
CA VAL A 194 -3.31 18.33 12.38
C VAL A 194 -2.90 17.56 11.14
N VAL A 195 -1.67 17.07 11.12
CA VAL A 195 -1.20 16.05 10.19
C VAL A 195 -0.87 14.80 11.00
N VAL A 196 -1.53 13.69 10.70
CA VAL A 196 -1.30 12.38 11.34
C VAL A 196 -0.58 11.47 10.36
N LYS A 197 0.53 10.89 10.82
CA LYS A 197 1.41 10.03 10.05
C LYS A 197 1.68 8.73 10.79
N THR A 198 1.94 7.66 10.05
CA THR A 198 2.44 6.39 10.59
C THR A 198 3.72 6.01 9.85
N PRO A 199 4.72 5.40 10.53
CA PRO A 199 5.85 4.78 9.84
C PRO A 199 5.35 3.63 8.96
N GLU A 200 6.10 3.33 7.89
CA GLU A 200 5.81 2.21 6.98
C GLU A 200 5.89 0.86 7.70
N ASP A 201 6.88 0.71 8.57
CA ASP A 201 7.03 -0.43 9.47
C ASP A 201 7.33 0.09 10.87
N PHE A 202 6.64 -0.46 11.87
CA PHE A 202 7.08 -0.30 13.25
C PHE A 202 8.31 -1.20 13.43
N ASN A 203 9.52 -0.62 13.41
CA ASN A 203 10.71 -1.33 13.84
C ASN A 203 10.49 -1.75 15.30
N TRP A 204 10.27 -3.05 15.50
CA TRP A 204 10.17 -3.69 16.79
C TRP A 204 11.54 -4.19 17.22
#